data_AF-A0A7Y3K536-F1
#
_entry.id   AF-A0A7Y3K536-F1
#
_cell.length_a   1.000
_cell.length_b   1.000
_cell.length_c   1.000
_cell.angle_alpha   90.00
_cell.angle_beta   90.00
_cell.angle_gamma   90.00
#
_symmetry.space_group_name_H-M   'P 1'
#
loop_
_entity.id
_entity.type
_entity.pdbx_description
1 polymer ?
#
loop_
_entity_poly.entity_id
_entity_poly.type
_entity_poly.pdbx_seq_one_letter_code
_entity_poly.pdbx_strand_id
1 'polypeptide(L)'
;MRYYQDGYDPRGKTPDFWPIWRDVVDWSVCTPFDQAVLARVALIPPGKTITYGALAKAIGREGAARAVGGALGRNPFPILIPCHRVLGANGKMTGFSAPGSVGAKQRMLALESQSGTCA
;
A
#
# COMPACT_ATOMS: atom_id res chain seq x y z
N MET A 1 17.32 -6.63 10.80
CA MET A 1 16.59 -6.02 9.66
C MET A 1 15.68 -7.07 9.01
N ARG A 2 14.59 -7.49 9.68
CA ARG A 2 13.75 -8.65 9.27
C ARG A 2 12.23 -8.37 9.34
N TYR A 3 11.83 -7.10 9.44
CA TYR A 3 10.53 -6.68 9.97
C TYR A 3 9.34 -6.60 8.98
N TYR A 4 9.42 -7.12 7.75
CA TYR A 4 8.39 -6.84 6.72
C TYR A 4 7.85 -8.05 5.95
N GLN A 5 8.12 -9.28 6.39
CA GLN A 5 7.74 -10.49 5.63
C GLN A 5 6.41 -11.13 6.07
N ASP A 6 5.89 -10.80 7.25
CA ASP A 6 4.70 -11.46 7.79
C ASP A 6 3.44 -10.65 7.46
N GLY A 7 3.03 -10.73 6.19
CA GLY A 7 1.73 -10.22 5.75
C GLY A 7 0.59 -10.97 6.44
N TYR A 8 -0.43 -10.21 6.84
CA TYR A 8 -1.81 -10.61 7.18
C TYR A 8 -2.02 -12.09 7.57
N ASP A 9 -2.17 -12.34 8.88
CA ASP A 9 -2.65 -13.61 9.42
C ASP A 9 -4.19 -13.61 9.49
N PRO A 10 -4.89 -14.45 8.71
CA PRO A 10 -6.35 -14.60 8.81
C PRO A 10 -6.80 -15.23 10.15
N ARG A 11 -5.88 -15.63 11.04
CA ARG A 11 -6.13 -16.25 12.35
C ARG A 11 -5.99 -15.29 13.54
N GLY A 12 -5.85 -13.98 13.30
CA GLY A 12 -6.02 -12.95 14.34
C GLY A 12 -4.78 -12.58 15.16
N LYS A 13 -3.56 -12.97 14.75
CA LYS A 13 -2.34 -12.38 15.34
C LYS A 13 -1.85 -11.21 14.48
N THR A 14 -2.15 -9.98 14.89
CA THR A 14 -1.53 -8.78 14.30
C THR A 14 -0.07 -8.69 14.73
N PRO A 15 0.87 -8.31 13.85
CA PRO A 15 2.23 -8.01 14.27
C PRO A 15 2.24 -6.83 15.26
N ASP A 16 3.12 -6.87 16.27
CA ASP A 16 3.24 -5.84 17.33
C ASP A 16 3.52 -4.42 16.81
N PHE A 17 3.89 -4.28 15.53
CA PHE A 17 4.22 -3.02 14.86
C PHE A 17 3.13 -2.53 13.91
N TRP A 18 1.96 -3.16 13.89
CA TRP A 18 0.85 -2.67 13.08
C TRP A 18 0.44 -1.27 13.56
N PRO A 19 0.20 -0.30 12.65
CA PRO A 19 -0.15 1.05 13.07
C PRO A 19 -1.44 1.10 13.91
N ILE A 20 -1.42 1.89 14.99
CA ILE A 20 -2.54 2.08 15.93
C ILE A 20 -3.89 2.41 15.27
N TRP A 21 -3.88 2.89 14.03
CA TRP A 21 -5.09 3.23 13.29
C TRP A 21 -5.85 2.03 12.72
N ARG A 22 -5.37 0.78 12.84
CA ARG A 22 -6.12 -0.40 12.35
C ARG A 22 -7.52 -0.48 12.93
N ASP A 23 -7.59 -0.24 14.24
CA ASP A 23 -8.77 -0.50 15.05
C ASP A 23 -9.71 0.70 15.04
N VAL A 24 -9.28 1.82 14.44
CA VAL A 24 -10.09 3.04 14.29
C VAL A 24 -10.70 3.19 12.89
N VAL A 25 -10.35 2.31 11.94
CA VAL A 25 -10.94 2.32 10.59
C VAL A 25 -11.85 1.12 10.39
N ASP A 26 -12.99 1.34 9.74
CA ASP A 26 -13.96 0.30 9.45
C ASP A 26 -13.57 -0.52 8.21
N TRP A 27 -12.95 -1.68 8.41
CA TRP A 27 -12.55 -2.58 7.34
C TRP A 27 -13.72 -3.32 6.67
N SER A 28 -14.93 -3.31 7.26
CA SER A 28 -16.09 -4.03 6.72
C SER A 28 -16.53 -3.51 5.35
N VAL A 29 -16.16 -2.26 5.01
CA VAL A 29 -16.41 -1.63 3.70
C VAL A 29 -15.51 -2.19 2.59
N CYS A 30 -14.53 -3.04 2.91
CA CYS A 30 -13.59 -3.64 1.96
C CYS A 30 -13.83 -5.15 1.82
N THR A 31 -13.71 -5.67 0.60
CA THR A 31 -13.73 -7.13 0.36
C THR A 31 -12.52 -7.79 1.00
N PRO A 32 -12.55 -9.12 1.30
CA PRO A 32 -11.39 -9.81 1.86
C PRO A 32 -10.10 -9.66 1.02
N PHE A 33 -10.24 -9.62 -0.31
CA PHE A 33 -9.11 -9.37 -1.21
C PHE A 33 -8.59 -7.94 -1.08
N ASP A 34 -9.47 -6.95 -1.05
CA ASP A 34 -9.09 -5.55 -0.87
C ASP A 34 -8.42 -5.34 0.48
N GLN A 35 -8.94 -5.93 1.56
CA GLN A 35 -8.32 -5.90 2.89
C GLN A 35 -6.89 -6.44 2.87
N ALA A 36 -6.64 -7.59 2.24
CA ALA A 36 -5.30 -8.17 2.15
C ALA A 36 -4.32 -7.26 1.37
N VAL A 37 -4.77 -6.67 0.25
CA VAL A 37 -3.98 -5.73 -0.54
C VAL A 37 -3.65 -4.47 0.26
N LEU A 38 -4.67 -3.82 0.81
CA LEU A 38 -4.58 -2.59 1.57
C LEU A 38 -3.73 -2.78 2.82
N ALA A 39 -3.90 -3.91 3.51
CA ALA A 39 -3.09 -4.27 4.65
C ALA A 39 -1.60 -4.39 4.28
N ARG A 40 -1.28 -5.05 3.16
CA ARG A 40 0.12 -5.19 2.75
C ARG A 40 0.75 -3.85 2.36
N VAL A 41 -0.03 -2.93 1.78
CA VAL A 41 0.40 -1.58 1.41
C VAL A 41 0.66 -0.69 2.63
N ALA A 42 -0.14 -0.83 3.69
CA ALA A 42 0.06 -0.12 4.95
C ALA A 42 1.44 -0.34 5.57
N LEU A 43 2.07 -1.49 5.29
CA LEU A 43 3.39 -1.85 5.81
C LEU A 43 4.57 -1.26 5.01
N ILE A 44 4.33 -0.58 3.88
CA ILE A 44 5.41 -0.01 3.07
C ILE A 44 5.92 1.25 3.79
N PRO A 45 7.21 1.39 4.12
CA PRO A 45 7.73 2.57 4.81
C PRO A 45 7.68 3.84 3.94
N PRO A 46 7.67 5.04 4.55
CA PRO A 46 7.88 6.30 3.83
C PRO A 46 9.16 6.27 2.97
N GLY A 47 9.07 6.80 1.75
CA GLY A 47 10.20 6.86 0.82
C GLY A 47 10.60 5.50 0.21
N LYS A 48 9.87 4.42 0.54
CA LYS A 48 10.01 3.11 -0.10
C LYS A 48 8.83 2.85 -1.04
N THR A 49 9.09 2.08 -2.08
CA THR A 49 8.08 1.72 -3.08
C THR A 49 8.08 0.23 -3.36
N ILE A 50 6.96 -0.26 -3.88
CA ILE A 50 6.78 -1.64 -4.36
C ILE A 50 6.06 -1.62 -5.70
N THR A 51 6.25 -2.63 -6.55
CA THR A 51 5.47 -2.75 -7.78
C THR A 51 4.16 -3.49 -7.56
N TYR A 52 3.13 -3.27 -8.39
CA TYR A 52 1.88 -4.05 -8.33
C TYR A 52 2.13 -5.57 -8.43
N GLY A 53 3.10 -5.99 -9.26
CA GLY A 53 3.46 -7.40 -9.40
C GLY A 53 4.11 -7.97 -8.15
N ALA A 54 5.06 -7.24 -7.55
CA ALA A 54 5.70 -7.64 -6.30
C ALA A 54 4.70 -7.68 -5.14
N LEU A 55 3.76 -6.73 -5.10
CA LEU A 55 2.68 -6.71 -4.12
C LEU A 55 1.74 -7.91 -4.28
N ALA A 56 1.35 -8.24 -5.51
CA ALA A 56 0.54 -9.41 -5.83
C ALA A 56 1.22 -10.72 -5.38
N LYS A 57 2.53 -10.85 -5.61
CA LYS A 57 3.34 -11.97 -5.13
C LYS A 57 3.39 -12.02 -3.60
N ALA A 58 3.56 -10.88 -2.93
CA ALA A 58 3.67 -10.80 -1.48
C ALA A 58 2.37 -11.19 -0.73
N ILE A 59 1.21 -11.13 -1.39
CA ILE A 59 -0.08 -11.59 -0.84
C ILE A 59 -0.46 -13.00 -1.32
N GLY A 60 0.47 -13.75 -1.94
CA GLY A 60 0.22 -15.10 -2.43
C GLY A 60 -0.67 -15.18 -3.68
N ARG A 61 -0.79 -14.09 -4.44
CA ARG A 61 -1.62 -13.99 -5.66
C ARG A 61 -0.76 -13.59 -6.86
N GLU A 62 0.26 -14.38 -7.16
CA GLU A 62 1.15 -14.12 -8.30
C GLU A 62 0.35 -13.97 -9.62
N GLY A 63 0.74 -13.00 -10.45
CA GLY A 63 -0.01 -12.64 -11.67
C GLY A 63 -1.22 -11.70 -11.46
N ALA A 64 -1.66 -11.44 -10.22
CA ALA A 64 -2.85 -10.62 -9.94
C ALA A 64 -2.62 -9.10 -9.96
N ALA A 65 -1.58 -8.59 -10.63
CA ALA A 65 -1.19 -7.17 -10.57
C ALA A 65 -2.31 -6.19 -10.98
N ARG A 66 -3.13 -6.54 -11.99
CA ARG A 66 -4.29 -5.73 -12.40
C ARG A 66 -5.38 -5.71 -11.33
N ALA A 67 -5.67 -6.85 -10.70
CA ALA A 67 -6.65 -6.93 -9.62
C ALA A 67 -6.21 -6.12 -8.39
N VAL A 68 -4.92 -6.18 -8.05
CA VAL A 68 -4.30 -5.32 -7.02
C VAL A 68 -4.46 -3.84 -7.37
N GLY A 69 -4.26 -3.46 -8.64
CA GLY A 69 -4.54 -2.10 -9.11
C GLY A 69 -5.99 -1.66 -8.89
N GLY A 70 -6.95 -2.54 -9.20
CA GLY A 70 -8.36 -2.30 -8.92
C GLY A 70 -8.67 -2.13 -7.43
N ALA A 71 -8.11 -3.00 -6.58
CA ALA A 71 -8.24 -2.91 -5.12
C ALA A 71 -7.72 -1.58 -4.57
N LEU A 72 -6.54 -1.13 -5.04
CA LEU A 72 -5.97 0.16 -4.64
C LEU A 72 -6.76 1.35 -5.17
N GLY A 73 -7.38 1.21 -6.35
CA GLY A 73 -8.31 2.22 -6.89
C GLY A 73 -9.58 2.37 -6.06
N ARG A 74 -9.97 1.33 -5.30
CA ARG A 74 -11.10 1.35 -4.36
C ARG A 74 -10.70 1.69 -2.93
N ASN A 75 -9.45 2.09 -2.68
CA ASN A 75 -8.97 2.40 -1.32
C ASN A 75 -9.84 3.51 -0.67
N PRO A 76 -10.62 3.19 0.38
CA PRO A 76 -11.44 4.19 1.08
C PRO A 76 -10.61 5.03 2.07
N PHE A 77 -9.34 4.65 2.31
CA PHE A 77 -8.44 5.30 3.26
C PHE A 77 -7.18 5.85 2.58
N PRO A 78 -7.29 6.86 1.67
CA PRO A 78 -6.12 7.51 1.10
C PRO A 78 -5.19 8.07 2.19
N ILE A 79 -3.89 8.14 1.91
CA ILE A 79 -2.84 8.65 2.81
C ILE A 79 -2.53 7.69 3.98
N LEU A 80 -3.54 7.30 4.77
CA LEU A 80 -3.39 6.29 5.83
C LEU A 80 -2.88 4.97 5.25
N ILE A 81 -3.51 4.53 4.14
CA ILE A 81 -2.99 3.45 3.32
C ILE A 81 -2.22 4.09 2.15
N PRO A 82 -0.88 3.98 2.12
CA PRO A 82 -0.02 4.75 1.25
C PRO A 82 0.03 4.15 -0.17
N CYS A 83 -1.11 4.11 -0.83
CA CYS A 83 -1.29 3.59 -2.18
C CYS A 83 -0.45 4.33 -3.23
N HIS A 84 0.02 5.54 -2.94
CA HIS A 84 1.00 6.29 -3.74
C HIS A 84 2.39 5.63 -3.78
N ARG A 85 2.72 4.73 -2.83
CA ARG A 85 3.98 3.96 -2.79
C ARG A 85 3.98 2.74 -3.71
N VAL A 86 2.86 2.41 -4.36
CA VAL A 86 2.74 1.26 -5.27
C VAL A 86 2.88 1.70 -6.72
N LEU A 87 3.84 1.16 -7.46
CA LEU A 87 4.18 1.58 -8.83
C LEU A 87 3.92 0.49 -9.86
N GLY A 88 3.83 0.88 -11.13
CA GLY A 88 3.87 -0.03 -12.28
C GLY A 88 5.20 -0.76 -12.39
N ALA A 89 5.29 -1.67 -13.37
CA ALA A 89 6.56 -2.30 -13.71
C ALA A 89 7.63 -1.24 -14.05
N ASN A 90 8.89 -1.54 -13.74
CA ASN A 90 10.04 -0.65 -13.94
C ASN A 90 9.92 0.72 -13.24
N GLY A 91 9.17 0.80 -12.14
CA GLY A 91 8.94 2.05 -11.42
C GLY A 91 8.04 3.04 -12.15
N LYS A 92 7.39 2.63 -13.24
CA LYS A 92 6.50 3.50 -14.02
C LYS A 92 5.34 3.96 -13.13
N MET A 93 5.14 5.27 -13.04
CA MET A 93 4.01 5.78 -12.30
C MET A 93 2.73 5.57 -13.10
N THR A 94 1.83 4.77 -12.55
CA THR A 94 0.49 4.55 -13.10
C THR A 94 -0.54 5.17 -12.17
N GLY A 95 -1.60 5.72 -12.77
CA GLY A 95 -2.59 6.56 -12.10
C GLY A 95 -3.57 5.82 -11.21
N PHE A 96 -4.16 6.57 -10.27
CA PHE A 96 -5.46 6.24 -9.69
C PHE A 96 -6.55 6.57 -10.72
N SER A 97 -7.74 6.02 -10.49
CA SER A 97 -8.94 6.30 -11.30
C SER A 97 -9.35 7.78 -11.36
N ALA A 98 -8.79 8.66 -10.52
CA ALA A 98 -9.09 10.09 -10.52
C ALA A 98 -8.15 10.92 -11.43
N PRO A 99 -8.68 11.89 -12.20
CA PRO A 99 -7.88 12.88 -12.92
C PRO A 99 -6.88 13.62 -12.00
N GLY A 100 -5.67 13.88 -12.47
CA GLY A 100 -4.62 14.57 -11.70
C GLY A 100 -3.90 13.71 -10.63
N SER A 101 -4.32 12.45 -10.46
CA SER A 101 -3.80 11.56 -9.40
C SER A 101 -2.32 11.20 -9.53
N VAL A 102 -1.77 11.16 -10.74
CA VAL A 102 -0.34 10.89 -10.96
C VAL A 102 0.51 12.01 -10.37
N GLY A 103 0.16 13.28 -10.61
CA GLY A 103 0.89 14.42 -10.06
C GLY A 103 0.83 14.50 -8.53
N ALA A 104 -0.32 14.16 -7.93
CA ALA A 104 -0.45 14.05 -6.48
C ALA A 104 0.47 12.96 -5.90
N LYS A 105 0.50 11.78 -6.53
CA LYS A 105 1.35 10.64 -6.15
C LYS A 105 2.85 10.97 -6.22
N GLN A 106 3.27 11.65 -7.28
CA GLN A 106 4.65 12.11 -7.43
C GLN A 106 5.05 13.06 -6.30
N ARG A 107 4.20 14.05 -6.01
CA ARG A 107 4.46 15.03 -4.94
C ARG A 107 4.57 14.36 -3.58
N MET A 108 3.67 13.43 -3.26
CA MET A 108 3.72 12.70 -1.99
C MET A 108 5.00 11.87 -1.85
N LEU A 109 5.40 11.12 -2.89
CA LEU A 109 6.65 10.37 -2.87
C LEU A 109 7.88 11.29 -2.75
N ALA A 110 7.86 12.44 -3.41
CA ALA A 110 8.92 13.44 -3.32
C ALA A 110 9.03 14.01 -1.89
N LEU A 111 7.91 14.29 -1.22
CA LEU A 111 7.89 14.76 0.17
C LEU A 111 8.45 13.71 1.13
N GLU A 112 8.09 12.44 0.96
CA GLU A 112 8.62 11.35 1.79
C GLU A 112 10.11 11.06 1.57
N SER A 113 10.63 11.42 0.39
CA SER A 113 12.05 11.28 0.09
C SER A 113 12.89 12.43 0.68
N GLN A 114 12.25 13.51 1.14
CA GLN A 114 12.91 14.68 1.73
C GLN A 114 13.04 14.60 3.27
N SER A 115 12.32 13.69 3.92
CA SER A 115 12.28 13.55 5.39
C SER A 115 13.53 12.88 6.03
N GLY A 116 14.72 13.09 5.44
CA GLY A 116 15.99 12.49 5.90
C GLY A 116 16.92 13.44 6.66
N THR A 117 16.63 14.73 6.74
CA THR A 117 17.50 15.72 7.41
C THR A 117 16.65 16.78 8.08
N CYS A 118 16.41 16.60 9.38
CA CYS A 118 16.27 17.76 10.26
C CYS A 118 17.70 18.24 10.55
N ALA A 119 18.03 19.46 10.14
CA ALA A 119 19.22 20.18 10.60
C ALA A 119 18.98 20.70 12.02
#